data_AF-A0A8H7Y5Q9-F1
#
_entry.id   AF-A0A8H7Y5Q9-F1
#
_cell.length_a   1.000
_cell.length_b   1.000
_cell.length_c   1.000
_cell.angle_alpha   90.00
_cell.angle_beta   90.00
_cell.angle_gamma   90.00
#
_symmetry.space_group_name_H-M   'P 1'
#
loop_
_entity.id
_entity.type
_entity.pdbx_description
1 polymer ?
#
loop_
_entity_poly.entity_id
_entity_poly.type
_entity_poly.pdbx_seq_one_letter_code
_entity_poly.pdbx_strand_id
1 'polypeptide(L)'
;MLPCLPQPTILPPGHVSHFRRSIFTVPVELAQHILSFCHPWDVATFSQTSRAAYALVYHPTDQYLWRQLFAAYPFDSPHSIADIACKREKVDWKGELTSRMKVERVLFDGPMTSSDKQHVLRTLVTVIEDSSWAASQYRSDCNIKWLKRLVQHSSLLHNIYSVPETQDDAQDYARLRAYLALSVIDDRHNMPAHMKLLDRRDYSRAYVYNLLNYTAENNWGPIRQDGSVDWIHAEHLVNVVALNIRELPGNWAKTRPPTCMEGPRTSSFSSIRDFDDWAGVEGTR
;
A
#
# COMPACT_ATOMS: atom_id res chain seq x y z
N MET A 1 -38.37 -37.22 76.52
CA MET A 1 -38.91 -37.04 75.16
C MET A 1 -38.18 -35.87 74.52
N LEU A 2 -37.28 -36.12 73.59
CA LEU A 2 -36.60 -35.13 72.75
C LEU A 2 -36.85 -35.56 71.30
N PRO A 3 -37.32 -34.66 70.41
CA PRO A 3 -37.69 -35.06 69.05
C PRO A 3 -36.44 -35.14 68.16
N CYS A 4 -36.32 -36.24 67.42
CA CYS A 4 -35.32 -36.42 66.38
C CYS A 4 -35.56 -35.41 65.24
N LEU A 5 -34.55 -34.61 64.92
CA LEU A 5 -34.53 -33.75 63.73
C LEU A 5 -34.33 -34.60 62.47
N PRO A 6 -35.01 -34.29 61.35
CA PRO A 6 -34.85 -35.00 60.09
C PRO A 6 -33.53 -34.61 59.43
N GLN A 7 -32.80 -35.61 58.91
CA GLN A 7 -31.58 -35.39 58.13
C GLN A 7 -31.91 -34.78 56.76
N PRO A 8 -31.06 -33.87 56.24
CA PRO A 8 -31.26 -33.24 54.94
C PRO A 8 -30.98 -34.25 53.82
N THR A 9 -31.96 -34.41 52.93
CA THR A 9 -31.83 -35.21 51.70
C THR A 9 -30.90 -34.47 50.74
N ILE A 10 -29.69 -35.00 50.56
CA ILE A 10 -28.73 -34.51 49.57
C ILE A 10 -29.22 -35.00 48.19
N LEU A 11 -29.80 -34.09 47.40
CA LEU A 11 -30.08 -34.34 45.99
C LEU A 11 -28.76 -34.48 45.22
N PRO A 12 -28.66 -35.42 44.26
CA PRO A 12 -27.46 -35.57 43.45
C PRO A 12 -27.24 -34.31 42.60
N PRO A 13 -25.98 -33.92 42.33
CA PRO A 13 -25.69 -32.78 41.49
C PRO A 13 -26.26 -33.06 40.09
N GLY A 14 -27.26 -32.27 39.70
CA GLY A 14 -27.75 -32.26 38.34
C GLY A 14 -26.58 -31.98 37.41
N HIS A 15 -26.27 -32.94 36.53
CA HIS A 15 -25.39 -32.73 35.39
C HIS A 15 -26.04 -31.67 34.49
N VAL A 16 -25.78 -30.40 34.79
CA VAL A 16 -26.00 -29.32 33.83
C VAL A 16 -24.93 -29.54 32.77
N SER A 17 -25.29 -30.27 31.71
CA SER A 17 -24.54 -30.29 30.48
C SER A 17 -24.49 -28.84 29.97
N HIS A 18 -23.44 -28.11 30.35
CA HIS A 18 -23.08 -26.87 29.70
C HIS A 18 -22.82 -27.23 28.24
N PHE A 19 -23.86 -27.06 27.41
CA PHE A 19 -23.71 -27.01 25.96
C PHE A 19 -22.72 -25.90 25.68
N ARG A 20 -21.44 -26.25 25.54
CA ARG A 20 -20.43 -25.35 25.01
C ARG A 20 -20.82 -25.06 23.58
N ARG A 21 -21.56 -23.96 23.39
CA ARG A 21 -21.88 -23.43 22.07
C ARG A 21 -20.55 -23.06 21.44
N SER A 22 -20.20 -23.79 20.39
CA SER A 22 -18.95 -23.65 19.67
C SER A 22 -19.25 -22.95 18.35
N ILE A 23 -18.35 -22.09 17.87
CA ILE A 23 -18.49 -21.48 16.54
C ILE A 23 -18.54 -22.53 15.42
N PHE A 24 -18.07 -23.76 15.69
CA PHE A 24 -18.13 -24.87 14.75
C PHE A 24 -19.51 -25.53 14.65
N THR A 25 -20.49 -25.14 15.46
CA THR A 25 -21.87 -25.66 15.35
C THR A 25 -22.76 -24.82 14.45
N VAL A 26 -22.32 -23.62 14.05
CA VAL A 26 -23.05 -22.79 13.08
C VAL A 26 -22.61 -23.13 11.65
N PRO A 27 -23.45 -22.90 10.64
CA PRO A 27 -23.07 -22.98 9.23
C PRO A 27 -21.80 -22.19 8.93
N VAL A 28 -20.98 -22.71 8.01
CA VAL A 28 -19.67 -22.15 7.64
C VAL A 28 -19.79 -20.70 7.17
N GLU A 29 -20.85 -20.37 6.46
CA GLU A 29 -21.15 -19.05 5.92
C GLU A 29 -21.39 -18.05 7.05
N LEU A 30 -22.13 -18.46 8.10
CA LEU A 30 -22.37 -17.62 9.27
C LEU A 30 -21.10 -17.45 10.10
N ALA A 31 -20.31 -18.50 10.26
CA ALA A 31 -19.02 -18.40 10.94
C ALA A 31 -18.07 -17.43 10.22
N GLN A 32 -17.99 -17.51 8.89
CA GLN A 32 -17.19 -16.58 8.08
C GLN A 32 -17.74 -15.16 8.12
N HIS A 33 -19.06 -14.99 8.09
CA HIS A 33 -19.67 -13.67 8.22
C HIS A 33 -19.34 -13.04 9.58
N ILE A 34 -19.41 -13.81 10.67
CA ILE A 34 -18.98 -13.33 12.01
C ILE A 34 -17.51 -12.91 11.98
N LEU A 35 -16.64 -13.75 11.42
CA LEU A 35 -15.20 -13.46 11.31
C LEU A 35 -14.90 -12.23 10.43
N SER A 36 -15.78 -11.89 9.49
CA SER A 36 -15.59 -10.72 8.62
C SER A 36 -15.68 -9.37 9.36
N PHE A 37 -16.23 -9.36 10.58
CA PHE A 37 -16.25 -8.18 11.45
C PHE A 37 -14.98 -8.05 12.32
N CYS A 38 -14.09 -9.04 12.31
CA CYS A 38 -12.86 -9.03 13.09
C CYS A 38 -11.71 -8.38 12.31
N HIS A 39 -10.66 -7.95 13.02
CA HIS A 39 -9.44 -7.50 12.37
C HIS A 39 -8.75 -8.69 11.64
N PRO A 40 -8.14 -8.51 10.46
CA PRO A 40 -7.42 -9.59 9.77
C PRO A 40 -6.39 -10.33 10.65
N TRP A 41 -5.71 -9.61 11.53
CA TRP A 41 -4.81 -10.18 12.55
C TRP A 41 -5.53 -11.13 13.52
N ASP A 42 -6.71 -10.76 14.00
CA ASP A 42 -7.48 -11.61 14.92
C ASP A 42 -7.95 -12.89 14.22
N VAL A 43 -8.32 -12.78 12.94
CA VAL A 43 -8.69 -13.95 12.11
C VAL A 43 -7.48 -14.86 11.91
N ALA A 44 -6.29 -14.29 11.67
CA ALA A 44 -5.04 -15.04 11.57
C ALA A 44 -4.70 -15.74 12.90
N THR A 45 -4.79 -15.06 14.04
CA THR A 45 -4.57 -15.66 15.37
C THR A 45 -5.62 -16.73 15.67
N PHE A 46 -6.89 -16.49 15.36
CA PHE A 46 -7.98 -17.46 15.52
C PHE A 46 -7.69 -18.74 14.73
N SER A 47 -7.21 -18.62 13.49
CA SER A 47 -6.88 -19.78 12.65
C SER A 47 -5.80 -20.70 13.26
N GLN A 48 -4.96 -20.17 14.16
CA GLN A 48 -3.89 -20.93 14.83
C GLN A 48 -4.40 -21.70 16.07
N THR A 49 -5.61 -21.42 16.56
CA THR A 49 -6.14 -22.04 17.79
C THR A 49 -6.50 -23.51 17.63
N SER A 50 -6.89 -23.94 16.42
CA SER A 50 -7.29 -25.33 16.14
C SER A 50 -7.27 -25.64 14.65
N ARG A 51 -7.17 -26.94 14.30
CA ARG A 51 -7.26 -27.40 12.91
C ARG A 51 -8.61 -27.07 12.26
N ALA A 52 -9.69 -27.07 13.04
CA ALA A 52 -11.02 -26.69 12.57
C ALA A 52 -11.10 -25.19 12.24
N ALA A 53 -10.53 -24.33 13.08
CA ALA A 53 -10.41 -22.89 12.80
C ALA A 53 -9.55 -22.62 11.56
N TYR A 54 -8.42 -23.32 11.44
CA TYR A 54 -7.57 -23.24 10.24
C TYR A 54 -8.33 -23.62 8.98
N ALA A 55 -9.05 -24.75 8.99
CA ALA A 55 -9.83 -25.22 7.86
C ALA A 55 -10.95 -24.24 7.49
N LEU A 56 -11.63 -23.66 8.49
CA LEU A 56 -12.68 -22.66 8.29
C LEU A 56 -12.17 -21.40 7.57
N VAL A 57 -10.94 -20.97 7.87
CA VAL A 57 -10.34 -19.74 7.32
C VAL A 57 -9.64 -19.96 5.97
N TYR A 58 -8.93 -21.08 5.79
CA TYR A 58 -8.02 -21.28 4.65
C TYR A 58 -8.45 -22.31 3.60
N HIS A 59 -9.36 -23.25 3.91
CA HIS A 59 -9.85 -24.22 2.93
C HIS A 59 -11.04 -23.80 2.05
N PRO A 60 -11.82 -22.72 2.32
CA PRO A 60 -12.87 -22.29 1.40
C PRO A 60 -12.31 -21.91 0.02
N THR A 61 -12.90 -22.45 -1.05
CA THR A 61 -12.44 -22.25 -2.44
C THR A 61 -12.87 -20.90 -3.04
N ASP A 62 -13.87 -20.26 -2.43
CA ASP A 62 -14.52 -19.04 -2.89
C ASP A 62 -13.83 -17.75 -2.44
N GLN A 63 -12.86 -17.84 -1.51
CA GLN A 63 -12.19 -16.71 -0.86
C GLN A 63 -13.18 -15.67 -0.27
N TYR A 64 -14.41 -16.06 0.07
CA TYR A 64 -15.46 -15.13 0.50
C TYR A 64 -15.02 -14.32 1.73
N LEU A 65 -14.51 -15.00 2.75
CA LEU A 65 -14.02 -14.37 3.99
C LEU A 65 -12.94 -13.32 3.69
N TRP A 66 -11.95 -13.66 2.86
CA TRP A 66 -10.82 -12.78 2.53
C TRP A 66 -11.29 -11.53 1.78
N ARG A 67 -12.24 -11.68 0.85
CA ARG A 67 -12.85 -10.54 0.17
C ARG A 67 -13.63 -9.64 1.13
N GLN A 68 -14.40 -10.21 2.06
CA GLN A 68 -15.13 -9.42 3.05
C GLN A 68 -14.19 -8.70 4.01
N LEU A 69 -13.15 -9.37 4.50
CA LEU A 69 -12.12 -8.75 5.34
C LEU A 69 -11.40 -7.63 4.61
N PHE A 70 -11.09 -7.83 3.32
CA PHE A 70 -10.45 -6.80 2.50
C PHE A 70 -11.36 -5.58 2.33
N ALA A 71 -12.67 -5.78 2.12
CA ALA A 71 -13.64 -4.70 1.96
C ALA A 71 -13.99 -4.00 3.29
N ALA A 72 -13.97 -4.74 4.40
CA ALA A 72 -14.20 -4.21 5.75
C ALA A 72 -12.99 -3.41 6.25
N TYR A 73 -11.78 -3.84 5.88
CA TYR A 73 -10.59 -3.01 6.05
C TYR A 73 -10.63 -1.87 5.01
N PRO A 74 -10.20 -0.64 5.35
CA PRO A 74 -10.25 0.49 4.42
C PRO A 74 -9.16 0.35 3.33
N PHE A 75 -9.33 -0.61 2.44
CA PHE A 75 -8.57 -0.76 1.20
C PHE A 75 -9.49 -0.57 0.00
N ASP A 76 -8.95 0.01 -1.06
CA ASP A 76 -9.65 0.08 -2.34
C ASP A 76 -9.62 -1.29 -3.01
N SER A 77 -10.72 -1.67 -3.67
CA SER A 77 -10.80 -2.92 -4.40
C SER A 77 -9.57 -3.07 -5.32
N PRO A 78 -8.82 -4.19 -5.29
CA PRO A 78 -7.82 -4.47 -6.29
C PRO A 78 -8.53 -4.51 -7.64
N HIS A 79 -8.03 -3.70 -8.57
CA HIS A 79 -8.51 -3.73 -9.94
C HIS A 79 -7.65 -4.73 -10.68
N SER A 80 -8.26 -5.69 -11.35
CA SER A 80 -7.53 -6.44 -12.37
C SER A 80 -7.30 -5.44 -13.51
N ILE A 81 -6.09 -4.90 -13.64
CA ILE A 81 -5.62 -4.15 -14.83
C ILE A 81 -5.43 -5.16 -15.99
N ALA A 82 -6.32 -6.15 -16.08
CA ALA A 82 -6.51 -6.97 -17.24
C ALA A 82 -7.55 -6.22 -18.08
N ASP A 83 -7.10 -5.76 -19.24
CA ASP A 83 -7.86 -5.08 -20.28
C ASP A 83 -9.36 -5.43 -20.30
N ILE A 84 -10.16 -4.48 -20.76
CA ILE A 84 -11.55 -4.67 -21.19
C ILE A 84 -11.71 -5.88 -22.17
N ALA A 85 -10.60 -6.40 -22.72
CA ALA A 85 -10.51 -7.58 -23.56
C ALA A 85 -9.99 -8.87 -22.87
N CYS A 86 -9.35 -8.82 -21.70
CA CYS A 86 -8.76 -9.99 -21.04
C CYS A 86 -9.67 -10.55 -19.95
N LYS A 87 -9.79 -11.88 -19.92
CA LYS A 87 -10.60 -12.62 -18.94
C LYS A 87 -10.24 -12.12 -17.54
N ARG A 88 -11.24 -11.65 -16.78
CA ARG A 88 -11.06 -11.25 -15.36
C ARG A 88 -10.28 -12.35 -14.64
N GLU A 89 -9.00 -12.11 -14.38
CA GLU A 89 -8.24 -13.03 -13.56
C GLU A 89 -8.90 -13.08 -12.19
N LYS A 90 -8.98 -14.28 -11.61
CA LYS A 90 -9.54 -14.45 -10.28
C LYS A 90 -8.58 -13.79 -9.30
N VAL A 91 -8.95 -12.59 -8.83
CA VAL A 91 -8.19 -11.84 -7.82
C VAL A 91 -7.92 -12.74 -6.61
N ASP A 92 -6.65 -12.87 -6.23
CA ASP A 92 -6.24 -13.58 -5.02
C ASP A 92 -6.36 -12.67 -3.79
N TRP A 93 -7.58 -12.51 -3.29
CA TRP A 93 -7.90 -11.68 -2.12
C TRP A 93 -7.10 -12.04 -0.88
N LYS A 94 -6.86 -13.35 -0.69
CA LYS A 94 -6.05 -13.86 0.42
C LYS A 94 -4.61 -13.37 0.28
N GLY A 95 -4.01 -13.54 -0.89
CA GLY A 95 -2.64 -13.09 -1.18
C GLY A 95 -2.51 -11.59 -0.94
N GLU A 96 -3.39 -10.81 -1.54
CA GLU A 96 -3.35 -9.34 -1.46
C GLU A 96 -3.48 -8.83 -0.02
N LEU A 97 -4.48 -9.31 0.73
CA LEU A 97 -4.67 -8.92 2.13
C LEU A 97 -3.47 -9.32 2.98
N THR A 98 -2.98 -10.55 2.81
CA THR A 98 -1.84 -11.07 3.59
C THR A 98 -0.57 -10.28 3.30
N SER A 99 -0.31 -9.92 2.04
CA SER A 99 0.83 -9.11 1.65
C SER A 99 0.78 -7.72 2.28
N ARG A 100 -0.36 -7.01 2.19
CA ARG A 100 -0.51 -5.69 2.82
C ARG A 100 -0.36 -5.73 4.34
N MET A 101 -0.94 -6.74 4.99
CA MET A 101 -0.79 -6.93 6.44
C MET A 101 0.67 -7.25 6.81
N LYS A 102 1.36 -8.09 6.04
CA LYS A 102 2.78 -8.38 6.26
C LYS A 102 3.62 -7.11 6.16
N VAL A 103 3.38 -6.27 5.15
CA VAL A 103 4.06 -4.98 5.00
C VAL A 103 3.86 -4.09 6.22
N GLU A 104 2.61 -3.96 6.66
CA GLU A 104 2.28 -3.17 7.85
C GLU A 104 3.07 -3.65 9.08
N ARG A 105 3.07 -4.96 9.34
CA ARG A 105 3.80 -5.54 10.47
C ARG A 105 5.31 -5.34 10.37
N VAL A 106 5.90 -5.54 9.18
CA VAL A 106 7.35 -5.35 8.98
C VAL A 106 7.74 -3.90 9.21
N LEU A 107 6.91 -2.94 8.77
CA LEU A 107 7.19 -1.52 8.90
C LEU A 107 7.04 -0.99 10.34
N PHE A 108 6.25 -1.65 11.19
CA PHE A 108 5.97 -1.21 12.56
C PHE A 108 6.70 -2.01 13.66
N ASP A 109 6.87 -3.32 13.49
CA ASP A 109 7.24 -4.20 14.61
C ASP A 109 8.61 -4.88 14.49
N GLY A 110 9.27 -4.83 13.32
CA GLY A 110 10.33 -5.80 13.00
C GLY A 110 11.65 -5.23 12.49
N PRO A 111 12.80 -5.83 12.86
CA PRO A 111 14.00 -5.71 12.04
C PRO A 111 13.72 -6.35 10.68
N MET A 112 14.03 -5.62 9.61
CA MET A 112 13.65 -6.02 8.26
C MET A 112 14.75 -6.83 7.58
N THR A 113 14.42 -8.02 7.08
CA THR A 113 15.33 -8.79 6.23
C THR A 113 15.38 -8.21 4.82
N SER A 114 16.43 -8.51 4.05
CA SER A 114 16.50 -8.07 2.64
C SER A 114 15.34 -8.60 1.78
N SER A 115 14.82 -9.79 2.08
CA SER A 115 13.65 -10.34 1.40
C SER A 115 12.37 -9.57 1.75
N ASP A 116 12.20 -9.25 3.04
CA ASP A 116 11.05 -8.44 3.48
C ASP A 116 11.10 -7.03 2.89
N LYS A 117 12.29 -6.44 2.78
CA LYS A 117 12.52 -5.15 2.12
C LYS A 117 11.99 -5.14 0.69
N GLN A 118 12.42 -6.10 -0.11
CA GLN A 118 12.01 -6.20 -1.50
C GLN A 118 10.49 -6.44 -1.62
N HIS A 119 9.94 -7.30 -0.76
CA HIS A 119 8.49 -7.53 -0.71
C HIS A 119 7.71 -6.25 -0.35
N VAL A 120 8.18 -5.49 0.64
CA VAL A 120 7.60 -4.21 1.06
C VAL A 120 7.62 -3.21 -0.09
N LEU A 121 8.76 -3.00 -0.73
CA LEU A 121 8.88 -2.03 -1.83
C LEU A 121 7.93 -2.38 -2.98
N ARG A 122 7.91 -3.64 -3.42
CA ARG A 122 7.02 -4.09 -4.49
C ARG A 122 5.55 -3.88 -4.13
N THR A 123 5.15 -4.28 -2.93
CA THR A 123 3.75 -4.13 -2.48
C THR A 123 3.34 -2.66 -2.42
N LEU A 124 4.21 -1.78 -1.90
CA LEU A 124 3.93 -0.34 -1.86
C LEU A 124 3.77 0.26 -3.26
N VAL A 125 4.64 -0.12 -4.20
CA VAL A 125 4.54 0.29 -5.60
C VAL A 125 3.23 -0.18 -6.23
N THR A 126 2.86 -1.46 -6.06
CA THR A 126 1.59 -2.00 -6.57
C THR A 126 0.40 -1.25 -5.99
N VAL A 127 0.37 -1.00 -4.68
CA VAL A 127 -0.72 -0.24 -4.04
C VAL A 127 -0.81 1.19 -4.58
N ILE A 128 0.33 1.85 -4.81
CA ILE A 128 0.38 3.18 -5.41
C ILE A 128 -0.23 3.17 -6.82
N GLU A 129 0.13 2.20 -7.64
CA GLU A 129 -0.33 2.09 -9.02
C GLU A 129 -1.83 1.80 -9.08
N ASP A 130 -2.31 0.88 -8.25
CA ASP A 130 -3.74 0.59 -8.07
C ASP A 130 -4.52 1.84 -7.64
N SER A 131 -3.93 2.67 -6.77
CA SER A 131 -4.56 3.88 -6.25
C SER A 131 -4.63 4.99 -7.29
N SER A 132 -3.57 5.17 -8.07
CA SER A 132 -3.52 6.15 -9.17
C SER A 132 -4.65 5.91 -10.17
N TRP A 133 -4.88 4.63 -10.50
CA TRP A 133 -6.01 4.23 -11.33
C TRP A 133 -7.36 4.49 -10.66
N ALA A 134 -7.57 4.00 -9.43
CA ALA A 134 -8.85 4.13 -8.72
C ALA A 134 -9.27 5.58 -8.52
N ALA A 135 -8.31 6.46 -8.24
CA ALA A 135 -8.59 7.86 -8.01
C ALA A 135 -9.00 8.62 -9.31
N SER A 136 -8.66 8.10 -10.50
CA SER A 136 -9.14 8.63 -11.80
C SER A 136 -10.63 8.44 -12.03
N GLN A 137 -11.23 7.40 -11.43
CA GLN A 137 -12.60 7.01 -11.71
C GLN A 137 -13.55 7.23 -10.52
N TYR A 138 -13.11 6.97 -9.29
CA TYR A 138 -14.03 6.80 -8.16
C TYR A 138 -13.74 7.67 -6.94
N ARG A 139 -12.70 8.53 -6.96
CA ARG A 139 -12.26 9.36 -5.80
C ARG A 139 -12.17 8.54 -4.49
N SER A 140 -11.74 7.29 -4.58
CA SER A 140 -11.52 6.47 -3.38
C SER A 140 -10.10 6.72 -2.87
N ASP A 141 -10.01 7.11 -1.60
CA ASP A 141 -8.77 7.53 -0.96
C ASP A 141 -8.26 6.51 0.08
N CYS A 142 -8.80 5.28 0.12
CA CYS A 142 -8.54 4.35 1.22
C CYS A 142 -7.10 3.82 1.19
N ASN A 143 -6.63 3.34 0.03
CA ASN A 143 -5.23 2.93 -0.14
C ASN A 143 -4.28 4.11 0.09
N ILE A 144 -4.66 5.31 -0.36
CA ILE A 144 -3.88 6.52 -0.14
C ILE A 144 -3.79 6.88 1.33
N LYS A 145 -4.88 6.81 2.09
CA LYS A 145 -4.89 7.04 3.55
C LYS A 145 -4.01 6.01 4.25
N TRP A 146 -4.09 4.74 3.84
CA TRP A 146 -3.23 3.69 4.36
C TRP A 146 -1.75 3.96 4.06
N LEU A 147 -1.40 4.34 2.82
CA LEU A 147 -0.04 4.71 2.43
C LEU A 147 0.48 5.93 3.21
N LYS A 148 -0.34 6.99 3.38
CA LYS A 148 0.02 8.17 4.18
C LYS A 148 0.35 7.78 5.61
N ARG A 149 -0.48 6.92 6.22
CA ARG A 149 -0.24 6.40 7.57
C ARG A 149 1.09 5.64 7.63
N LEU A 150 1.35 4.73 6.69
CA LEU A 150 2.61 3.98 6.66
C LEU A 150 3.83 4.89 6.51
N VAL A 151 3.78 5.84 5.57
CA VAL A 151 4.87 6.79 5.30
C VAL A 151 5.17 7.66 6.52
N GLN A 152 4.14 8.12 7.23
CA GLN A 152 4.29 8.99 8.40
C GLN A 152 4.82 8.26 9.63
N HIS A 153 4.41 7.02 9.85
CA HIS A 153 4.67 6.30 11.10
C HIS A 153 5.75 5.24 10.98
N SER A 154 6.19 4.90 9.76
CA SER A 154 7.31 3.98 9.56
C SER A 154 8.64 4.71 9.66
N SER A 155 9.52 4.20 10.52
CA SER A 155 10.91 4.65 10.64
C SER A 155 11.71 4.45 9.35
N LEU A 156 11.32 3.47 8.52
CA LEU A 156 11.96 3.15 7.25
C LEU A 156 11.62 4.17 6.17
N LEU A 157 10.34 4.47 6.00
CA LEU A 157 9.87 5.40 4.96
C LEU A 157 10.25 6.84 5.29
N HIS A 158 10.31 7.19 6.59
CA HIS A 158 10.83 8.47 7.05
C HIS A 158 12.28 8.71 6.61
N ASN A 159 13.08 7.65 6.49
CA ASN A 159 14.47 7.70 6.05
C ASN A 159 14.71 7.15 4.63
N ILE A 160 13.67 7.06 3.78
CA ILE A 160 13.78 6.41 2.47
C ILE A 160 14.91 6.97 1.59
N TYR A 161 15.31 8.23 1.80
CA TYR A 161 16.40 8.90 1.08
C TYR A 161 17.79 8.73 1.71
N SER A 162 17.88 8.13 2.89
CA SER A 162 19.13 7.94 3.67
C SER A 162 19.60 6.48 3.72
N VAL A 163 18.80 5.54 3.20
CA VAL A 163 19.15 4.11 3.19
C VAL A 163 20.21 3.87 2.11
N PRO A 164 21.38 3.26 2.44
CA PRO A 164 22.37 2.88 1.44
C PRO A 164 21.76 1.83 0.50
N GLU A 165 21.84 2.12 -0.79
CA GLU A 165 21.27 1.28 -1.84
C GLU A 165 22.22 0.14 -2.16
N THR A 166 21.73 -1.09 -2.02
CA THR A 166 22.29 -2.24 -2.71
C THR A 166 21.88 -2.15 -4.17
N GLN A 167 22.76 -2.55 -5.09
CA GLN A 167 22.51 -2.48 -6.54
C GLN A 167 21.20 -3.18 -6.95
N ASP A 168 20.81 -4.23 -6.21
CA ASP A 168 19.62 -5.03 -6.48
C ASP A 168 18.29 -4.32 -6.17
N ASP A 169 18.27 -3.36 -5.22
CA ASP A 169 17.03 -2.69 -4.79
C ASP A 169 16.94 -1.23 -5.28
N ALA A 170 17.99 -0.72 -5.94
CA ALA A 170 18.10 0.69 -6.29
C ALA A 170 16.93 1.17 -7.18
N GLN A 171 16.52 0.36 -8.15
CA GLN A 171 15.39 0.68 -9.04
C GLN A 171 14.05 0.72 -8.31
N ASP A 172 13.80 -0.21 -7.39
CA ASP A 172 12.55 -0.26 -6.63
C ASP A 172 12.43 0.93 -5.66
N TYR A 173 13.53 1.33 -5.04
CA TYR A 173 13.57 2.58 -4.25
C TYR A 173 13.37 3.81 -5.09
N ALA A 174 14.09 3.91 -6.21
CA ALA A 174 13.99 5.05 -7.10
C ALA A 174 12.56 5.19 -7.63
N ARG A 175 11.90 4.08 -7.98
CA ARG A 175 10.48 4.03 -8.37
C ARG A 175 9.58 4.56 -7.26
N LEU A 176 9.71 4.04 -6.05
CA LEU A 176 8.91 4.48 -4.91
C LEU A 176 9.13 5.98 -4.60
N ARG A 177 10.38 6.45 -4.62
CA ARG A 177 10.70 7.87 -4.39
C ARG A 177 10.21 8.79 -5.50
N ALA A 178 10.28 8.36 -6.76
CA ALA A 178 9.73 9.09 -7.90
C ALA A 178 8.22 9.27 -7.73
N TYR A 179 7.51 8.21 -7.34
CA TYR A 179 6.07 8.27 -7.06
C TYR A 179 5.71 9.18 -5.89
N LEU A 180 6.52 9.16 -4.83
CA LEU A 180 6.32 10.01 -3.66
C LEU A 180 6.77 11.47 -3.90
N ALA A 181 7.53 11.76 -4.95
CA ALA A 181 7.95 13.11 -5.37
C ALA A 181 8.37 14.06 -4.23
N LEU A 182 9.20 13.56 -3.30
CA LEU A 182 9.68 14.31 -2.12
C LEU A 182 8.58 14.78 -1.14
N SER A 183 7.36 14.24 -1.23
CA SER A 183 6.25 14.57 -0.32
C SER A 183 6.49 14.13 1.13
N VAL A 184 7.43 13.21 1.34
CA VAL A 184 7.76 12.65 2.66
C VAL A 184 8.77 13.52 3.42
N ILE A 185 9.57 14.33 2.73
CA ILE A 185 10.54 15.24 3.34
C ILE A 185 9.99 16.66 3.28
N ASP A 186 9.18 17.04 4.27
CA ASP A 186 8.66 18.41 4.40
C ASP A 186 8.65 18.89 5.86
N ASP A 187 9.76 18.67 6.58
CA ASP A 187 10.00 19.42 7.81
C ASP A 187 11.03 20.52 7.53
N ARG A 188 10.53 21.71 7.16
CA ARG A 188 11.37 22.90 6.91
C ARG A 188 12.16 23.35 8.15
N HIS A 189 11.75 22.89 9.33
CA HIS A 189 12.42 23.21 10.58
C HIS A 189 13.48 22.16 10.95
N ASN A 190 13.52 21.04 10.24
CA ASN A 190 14.55 20.02 10.36
C ASN A 190 15.73 20.33 9.43
N MET A 191 16.68 21.11 9.93
CA MET A 191 17.90 21.49 9.20
C MET A 191 18.64 20.29 8.57
N PRO A 192 18.84 19.14 9.26
CA PRO A 192 19.39 17.94 8.65
C PRO A 192 18.62 17.44 7.43
N ALA A 193 17.29 17.42 7.48
CA ALA A 193 16.45 17.00 6.36
C ALA A 193 16.55 17.99 5.19
N HIS A 194 16.61 19.30 5.50
CA HIS A 194 16.80 20.34 4.49
C HIS A 194 18.15 20.23 3.78
N MET A 195 19.25 20.00 4.49
CA MET A 195 20.58 19.82 3.90
C MET A 195 20.61 18.61 2.95
N LYS A 196 20.01 17.48 3.35
CA LYS A 196 19.89 16.29 2.47
C LYS A 196 19.12 16.58 1.18
N LEU A 197 18.11 17.45 1.22
CA LEU A 197 17.39 17.86 0.01
C LEU A 197 18.28 18.70 -0.92
N LEU A 198 19.12 19.57 -0.38
CA LEU A 198 20.07 20.36 -1.16
C LEU A 198 21.14 19.46 -1.80
N ASP A 199 21.71 18.52 -1.06
CA ASP A 199 22.67 17.56 -1.61
C ASP A 199 22.04 16.74 -2.74
N ARG A 200 20.80 16.28 -2.54
CA ARG A 200 20.08 15.50 -3.55
C ARG A 200 19.68 16.33 -4.76
N ARG A 201 19.44 17.63 -4.58
CA ARG A 201 19.23 18.59 -5.68
C ARG A 201 20.45 18.62 -6.59
N ASP A 202 21.62 18.87 -6.01
CA ASP A 202 22.85 19.09 -6.76
C ASP A 202 23.28 17.78 -7.45
N TYR A 203 23.14 16.65 -6.75
CA TYR A 203 23.35 15.32 -7.34
C TYR A 203 22.40 15.03 -8.50
N SER A 204 21.09 15.30 -8.34
CA SER A 204 20.11 15.05 -9.39
C SER A 204 20.30 15.97 -10.60
N ARG A 205 20.68 17.24 -10.40
CA ARG A 205 21.03 18.16 -11.48
C ARG A 205 22.27 17.71 -12.23
N ALA A 206 23.33 17.30 -11.52
CA ALA A 206 24.54 16.76 -12.13
C ALA A 206 24.24 15.52 -12.99
N TYR A 207 23.37 14.63 -12.50
CA TYR A 207 22.93 13.46 -13.25
C TYR A 207 22.09 13.84 -14.48
N VAL A 208 21.06 14.68 -14.32
CA VAL A 208 20.13 15.05 -15.41
C VAL A 208 20.80 15.87 -16.49
N TYR A 209 21.78 16.72 -16.16
CA TYR A 209 22.50 17.54 -17.14
C TYR A 209 23.74 16.86 -17.72
N ASN A 210 24.08 15.68 -17.24
CA ASN A 210 25.10 14.86 -17.89
C ASN A 210 24.53 14.28 -19.19
N LEU A 211 24.88 14.88 -20.33
CA LEU A 211 24.41 14.46 -21.64
C LEU A 211 24.81 13.02 -22.02
N LEU A 212 25.81 12.43 -21.35
CA LEU A 212 26.18 11.04 -21.54
C LEU A 212 25.07 10.06 -21.11
N ASN A 213 24.14 10.50 -20.26
CA ASN A 213 22.97 9.72 -19.85
C ASN A 213 21.85 9.69 -20.90
N TYR A 214 22.03 10.37 -22.04
CA TYR A 214 21.04 10.45 -23.11
C TYR A 214 21.66 9.98 -24.42
N THR A 215 21.15 8.88 -24.94
CA THR A 215 21.66 8.25 -26.16
C THR A 215 20.48 7.90 -27.07
N ALA A 216 20.77 7.63 -28.34
CA ALA A 216 19.74 7.13 -29.25
C ALA A 216 19.14 5.79 -28.75
N GLU A 217 19.93 4.97 -28.04
CA GLU A 217 19.51 3.68 -27.51
C GLU A 217 18.44 3.80 -26.40
N ASN A 218 18.49 4.86 -25.59
CA ASN A 218 17.48 5.13 -24.56
C ASN A 218 16.41 6.13 -24.99
N ASN A 219 16.30 6.41 -26.29
CA ASN A 219 15.41 7.43 -26.85
C ASN A 219 15.57 8.79 -26.18
N TRP A 220 16.78 9.12 -25.73
CA TRP A 220 17.07 10.36 -25.03
C TRP A 220 16.22 10.56 -23.76
N GLY A 221 15.93 9.47 -23.04
CA GLY A 221 15.06 9.49 -21.85
C GLY A 221 15.35 8.39 -20.84
N PRO A 222 14.50 8.28 -19.79
CA PRO A 222 14.65 7.30 -18.72
C PRO A 222 14.15 5.91 -19.16
N ILE A 223 14.69 5.40 -20.26
CA ILE A 223 14.30 4.13 -20.87
C ILE A 223 15.53 3.22 -20.97
N ARG A 224 15.39 1.96 -20.62
CA ARG A 224 16.44 0.94 -20.75
C ARG A 224 16.36 0.25 -22.10
N GLN A 225 17.42 -0.48 -22.46
CA GLN A 225 17.49 -1.20 -23.74
C GLN A 225 16.39 -2.27 -23.91
N ASP A 226 15.82 -2.77 -22.80
CA ASP A 226 14.69 -3.69 -22.79
C ASP A 226 13.31 -3.00 -22.91
N GLY A 227 13.30 -1.67 -23.05
CA GLY A 227 12.09 -0.85 -23.07
C GLY A 227 11.48 -0.58 -21.69
N SER A 228 12.06 -1.11 -20.61
CA SER A 228 11.63 -0.79 -19.25
C SER A 228 12.07 0.61 -18.84
N VAL A 229 11.43 1.17 -17.83
CA VAL A 229 11.78 2.50 -17.29
C VAL A 229 13.04 2.40 -16.44
N ASP A 230 14.01 3.28 -16.67
CA ASP A 230 15.08 3.52 -15.70
C ASP A 230 14.57 4.43 -14.59
N TRP A 231 14.17 3.82 -13.48
CA TRP A 231 13.60 4.54 -12.36
C TRP A 231 14.60 5.41 -11.62
N ILE A 232 15.90 5.13 -11.71
CA ILE A 232 16.94 6.01 -11.14
C ILE A 232 16.98 7.32 -11.92
N HIS A 233 16.98 7.25 -13.25
CA HIS A 233 16.92 8.43 -14.11
C HIS A 233 15.59 9.18 -13.88
N ALA A 234 14.47 8.46 -13.82
CA ALA A 234 13.16 9.06 -13.54
C ALA A 234 13.13 9.77 -12.17
N GLU A 235 13.73 9.19 -11.12
CA GLU A 235 13.83 9.82 -9.80
C GLU A 235 14.59 11.15 -9.88
N HIS A 236 15.72 11.19 -10.59
CA HIS A 236 16.49 12.43 -10.75
C HIS A 236 15.71 13.50 -11.50
N LEU A 237 14.98 13.15 -12.56
CA LEU A 237 14.10 14.08 -13.27
C LEU A 237 13.02 14.65 -12.35
N VAL A 238 12.33 13.78 -11.59
CA VAL A 238 11.31 14.20 -10.63
C VAL A 238 11.91 15.12 -9.55
N ASN A 239 13.07 14.78 -9.01
CA ASN A 239 13.75 15.59 -8.00
C ASN A 239 14.11 16.98 -8.53
N VAL A 240 14.65 17.08 -9.75
CA VAL A 240 14.98 18.38 -10.37
C VAL A 240 13.73 19.25 -10.52
N VAL A 241 12.64 18.70 -11.07
CA VAL A 241 11.38 19.43 -11.23
C VAL A 241 10.81 19.86 -9.88
N ALA A 242 10.72 18.92 -8.93
CA ALA A 242 10.15 19.16 -7.62
C ALA A 242 10.93 20.22 -6.81
N LEU A 243 12.27 20.17 -6.85
CA LEU A 243 13.12 21.08 -6.10
C LEU A 243 13.19 22.46 -6.77
N ASN A 244 13.20 22.53 -8.11
CA ASN A 244 13.09 23.80 -8.84
C ASN A 244 11.80 24.55 -8.47
N ILE A 245 10.66 23.85 -8.41
CA ILE A 245 9.38 24.46 -8.00
C ILE A 245 9.45 25.01 -6.58
N ARG A 246 10.11 24.29 -5.66
CA ARG A 246 10.26 24.72 -4.25
C ARG A 246 11.15 25.95 -4.10
N GLU A 247 12.08 26.19 -5.03
CA GLU A 247 12.97 27.36 -5.05
C GLU A 247 12.27 28.64 -5.54
N LEU A 248 11.12 28.52 -6.21
CA LEU A 248 10.36 29.67 -6.68
C LEU A 248 9.73 30.44 -5.50
N PRO A 249 9.73 31.79 -5.55
CA PRO A 249 9.22 32.62 -4.46
C PRO A 249 7.70 32.53 -4.29
N GLY A 250 7.22 32.96 -3.11
CA GLY A 250 5.80 33.12 -2.82
C GLY A 250 5.04 31.80 -2.70
N ASN A 251 3.89 31.71 -3.37
CA ASN A 251 3.01 30.54 -3.25
C ASN A 251 3.59 29.29 -3.92
N TRP A 252 4.53 29.44 -4.86
CA TRP A 252 5.19 28.32 -5.54
C TRP A 252 6.05 27.46 -4.61
N ALA A 253 6.70 28.07 -3.62
CA ALA A 253 7.44 27.34 -2.60
C ALA A 253 6.55 26.34 -1.83
N LYS A 254 5.24 26.62 -1.72
CA LYS A 254 4.25 25.74 -1.08
C LYS A 254 3.62 24.75 -2.06
N THR A 255 3.77 24.98 -3.36
CA THR A 255 3.34 24.02 -4.39
C THR A 255 4.14 22.74 -4.23
N ARG A 256 3.43 21.62 -4.28
CA ARG A 256 4.01 20.29 -4.36
C ARG A 256 3.64 19.73 -5.73
N PRO A 257 4.56 19.06 -6.44
CA PRO A 257 4.17 18.26 -7.59
C PRO A 257 3.05 17.31 -7.17
N PRO A 258 2.06 17.05 -8.03
CA PRO A 258 1.08 16.02 -7.77
C PRO A 258 1.82 14.72 -7.47
N THR A 259 1.62 14.17 -6.28
CA THR A 259 2.07 12.81 -6.01
C THR A 259 1.06 11.85 -6.64
N CYS A 260 1.47 10.62 -6.91
CA CYS A 260 0.50 9.53 -7.15
C CYS A 260 -0.50 9.33 -6.00
N MET A 261 -0.25 9.97 -4.85
CA MET A 261 -1.11 9.98 -3.67
C MET A 261 -2.14 11.12 -3.67
N GLU A 262 -2.03 12.07 -4.59
CA GLU A 262 -3.11 13.00 -4.91
C GLU A 262 -3.85 12.38 -6.09
N GLY A 263 -5.11 12.00 -5.88
CA GLY A 263 -5.94 11.48 -6.96
C GLY A 263 -5.82 12.35 -8.20
N PRO A 264 -5.79 11.78 -9.42
CA PRO A 264 -5.59 12.53 -10.64
C PRO A 264 -6.61 13.64 -10.69
N ARG A 265 -6.09 14.86 -10.79
CA ARG A 265 -6.92 16.04 -10.96
C ARG A 265 -7.68 15.81 -12.26
N THR A 266 -9.00 15.90 -12.19
CA THR A 266 -9.95 15.72 -13.30
C THR A 266 -9.67 16.61 -14.52
N SER A 267 -8.65 17.47 -14.46
CA SER A 267 -8.18 18.36 -15.51
C SER A 267 -7.26 17.72 -16.55
N SER A 268 -6.68 16.53 -16.33
CA SER A 268 -5.68 15.95 -17.27
C SER A 268 -6.22 14.84 -18.18
N PHE A 269 -7.43 14.33 -17.89
CA PHE A 269 -8.16 13.38 -18.74
C PHE A 269 -9.36 14.08 -19.37
N SER A 270 -9.10 15.02 -20.27
CA SER A 270 -10.11 15.31 -21.30
C SER A 270 -10.09 14.10 -22.25
N SER A 271 -11.19 13.36 -22.32
CA SER A 271 -11.37 12.20 -23.20
C SER A 271 -11.39 12.55 -24.69
N ILE A 272 -11.18 13.83 -25.02
CA ILE A 272 -11.04 14.36 -26.37
C ILE A 272 -9.66 15.04 -26.38
N ARG A 273 -8.62 14.24 -26.63
CA ARG A 273 -7.32 14.77 -27.08
C ARG A 273 -7.42 14.89 -28.58
N ASP A 274 -7.38 16.11 -29.09
CA ASP A 274 -7.03 16.31 -30.49
C ASP A 274 -5.60 15.81 -30.69
N PHE A 275 -5.36 15.07 -31.77
CA PHE A 275 -4.06 14.43 -32.04
C PHE A 275 -2.91 15.45 -32.21
N ASP A 276 -3.24 16.72 -32.44
CA ASP A 276 -2.27 17.78 -32.72
C ASP A 276 -1.84 18.58 -31.48
N ASP A 277 -2.58 18.58 -30.37
CA ASP A 277 -2.21 19.31 -29.13
C ASP A 277 -1.64 18.36 -28.06
N TRP A 278 -0.49 17.77 -28.37
CA TRP A 278 0.21 16.82 -27.49
C TRP A 278 0.69 17.45 -26.17
N ALA A 279 0.75 18.79 -26.09
CA ALA A 279 1.24 19.52 -24.94
C ALA A 279 0.16 20.31 -24.19
N GLY A 280 -1.08 20.37 -24.71
CA GLY A 280 -2.20 21.08 -24.08
C GLY A 280 -2.04 22.60 -24.04
N VAL A 281 -1.26 23.17 -24.96
CA VAL A 281 -0.83 24.59 -24.91
C VAL A 281 -1.70 25.48 -25.78
N GLU A 282 -2.36 24.91 -26.81
CA GLU A 282 -3.02 25.71 -27.84
C GLU A 282 -4.38 26.26 -27.41
N GLY A 283 -4.99 25.70 -26.35
CA GLY A 283 -6.04 26.39 -25.59
C GLY A 283 -7.25 26.85 -26.42
N THR A 284 -7.56 26.20 -27.53
CA THR A 284 -8.73 26.52 -28.34
C THR A 284 -9.99 25.91 -27.70
N ARG A 285 -10.70 26.76 -26.95
CA ARG A 285 -12.14 26.62 -26.71
C ARG A 285 -12.92 27.44 -27.73
#